data_AF-A0A954I491-F1
#
_entry.id   AF-A0A954I491-F1
#
_cell.length_a   1.000
_cell.length_b   1.000
_cell.length_c   1.000
_cell.angle_alpha   90.00
_cell.angle_beta   90.00
_cell.angle_gamma   90.00
#
_symmetry.space_group_name_H-M   'P 1'
#
loop_
_entity.id
_entity.type
_entity.pdbx_description
1 polymer ?
#
loop_
_entity_poly.entity_id
_entity_poly.type
_entity_poly.pdbx_seq_one_letter_code
_entity_poly.pdbx_strand_id
1 'polypeptide(L)'
;MLTTREIRVIVAKGKDDVRIPSVLGKSLEEATKELEELGFEVPEAIPQDSNKTPGTVLDQDPKPNSRMATGSDVKLTIASLPMLEVPKVTGKYLRSAKTLLQEAGLETGKVRRVEHAEHGEGYVLRQEPAAGDKVPFGTEVTLTVVAPN
;
A
#
# COMPACT_ATOMS: atom_id res chain seq x y z
N MET A 1 -45.67 -36.88 7.61
CA MET A 1 -45.21 -36.36 6.31
C MET A 1 -43.96 -35.52 6.56
N LEU A 2 -42.79 -36.00 6.15
CA LEU A 2 -41.54 -35.24 6.23
C LEU A 2 -41.24 -34.71 4.83
N THR A 3 -41.31 -33.39 4.66
CA THR A 3 -41.01 -32.74 3.38
C THR A 3 -39.50 -32.62 3.23
N THR A 4 -38.88 -33.59 2.57
CA THR A 4 -37.47 -33.52 2.20
C THR A 4 -37.29 -32.41 1.17
N ARG A 5 -36.62 -31.30 1.53
CA ARG A 5 -36.21 -30.28 0.58
C ARG A 5 -35.01 -30.81 -0.20
N GLU A 6 -35.22 -31.11 -1.48
CA GLU A 6 -34.13 -31.40 -2.40
C GLU A 6 -33.29 -30.13 -2.61
N ILE A 7 -32.08 -30.09 -2.04
CA ILE A 7 -31.09 -29.08 -2.41
C ILE A 7 -30.46 -29.55 -3.71
N ARG A 8 -30.91 -28.97 -4.82
CA ARG A 8 -30.36 -29.22 -6.14
C ARG A 8 -28.98 -28.57 -6.23
N VAL A 9 -27.93 -29.34 -5.93
CA VAL A 9 -26.55 -28.92 -6.21
C VAL A 9 -26.33 -29.09 -7.71
N ILE A 10 -26.33 -27.97 -8.43
CA ILE A 10 -25.93 -27.95 -9.84
C ILE A 10 -24.41 -28.14 -9.86
N VAL A 11 -23.96 -29.38 -10.02
CA VAL A 11 -22.55 -29.64 -10.38
C VAL A 11 -22.46 -29.43 -11.88
N ALA A 12 -22.18 -28.18 -12.28
CA ALA A 12 -21.78 -27.89 -13.65
C ALA A 12 -20.50 -28.69 -13.92
N LYS A 13 -20.61 -29.69 -14.79
CA LYS A 13 -19.46 -30.43 -15.32
C LYS A 13 -18.85 -29.56 -16.44
N GLY A 14 -18.28 -28.41 -16.07
CA GLY A 14 -17.47 -27.56 -16.93
C GLY A 14 -16.10 -28.19 -17.10
N LYS A 15 -15.64 -28.37 -18.33
CA LYS A 15 -14.47 -29.20 -18.65
C LYS A 15 -13.11 -28.59 -18.25
N ASP A 16 -13.08 -27.36 -17.72
CA ASP A 16 -11.85 -26.62 -17.42
C ASP A 16 -11.95 -25.79 -16.12
N ASP A 17 -12.71 -26.27 -15.14
CA ASP A 17 -12.79 -25.63 -13.81
C ASP A 17 -11.52 -25.96 -12.99
N VAL A 18 -10.67 -24.96 -12.81
CA VAL A 18 -9.45 -25.04 -11.99
C VAL A 18 -9.76 -24.63 -10.56
N ARG A 19 -9.16 -25.33 -9.60
CA ARG A 19 -9.30 -25.00 -8.17
C ARG A 19 -8.38 -23.82 -7.85
N ILE A 20 -8.94 -22.77 -7.25
CA ILE A 20 -8.18 -21.60 -6.85
C ILE A 20 -7.33 -21.93 -5.60
N PRO A 21 -6.00 -21.74 -5.64
CA PRO A 21 -5.13 -21.93 -4.48
C PRO A 21 -5.35 -20.83 -3.43
N SER A 22 -4.78 -21.02 -2.24
CA SER A 22 -4.69 -19.96 -1.24
C SER A 22 -3.42 -19.16 -1.47
N VAL A 23 -3.57 -17.88 -1.81
CA VAL A 23 -2.46 -16.92 -1.93
C VAL A 23 -2.37 -15.95 -0.74
N LEU A 24 -3.22 -16.13 0.27
CA LEU A 24 -3.20 -15.35 1.50
C LEU A 24 -1.81 -15.36 2.16
N GLY A 25 -1.31 -14.18 2.52
CA GLY A 25 -0.02 -14.00 3.16
C GLY A 25 1.19 -14.04 2.22
N LYS A 26 1.00 -14.35 0.92
CA LYS A 26 2.05 -14.20 -0.10
C LYS A 26 2.20 -12.75 -0.52
N SER A 27 3.32 -12.41 -1.17
CA SER A 27 3.45 -11.13 -1.86
C SER A 27 2.52 -11.07 -3.08
N LEU A 28 2.12 -9.88 -3.50
CA LEU A 28 1.34 -9.68 -4.72
C LEU A 28 2.01 -10.35 -5.93
N GLU A 29 3.33 -10.21 -6.08
CA GLU A 29 4.07 -10.79 -7.20
C GLU A 29 4.00 -12.32 -7.21
N GLU A 30 4.23 -12.98 -6.07
CA GLU A 30 4.13 -14.44 -5.95
C GLU A 30 2.70 -14.93 -6.16
N ALA A 31 1.71 -14.23 -5.59
CA ALA A 31 0.30 -14.55 -5.73
C ALA A 31 -0.17 -14.45 -7.18
N THR A 32 0.18 -13.36 -7.86
CA THR A 32 -0.15 -13.14 -9.27
C THR A 32 0.46 -14.23 -10.14
N LYS A 33 1.75 -14.52 -9.95
CA LYS A 33 2.43 -15.56 -10.74
C LYS A 33 1.77 -16.93 -10.60
N GLU A 34 1.43 -17.36 -9.39
CA GLU A 34 0.79 -18.66 -9.16
C GLU A 34 -0.62 -18.74 -9.77
N LEU A 35 -1.38 -17.63 -9.74
CA LEU A 35 -2.72 -17.57 -10.32
C LEU A 35 -2.66 -17.57 -11.86
N GLU A 36 -1.73 -16.81 -12.44
CA GLU A 36 -1.50 -16.77 -13.89
C GLU A 36 -0.98 -18.10 -14.45
N GLU A 37 -0.13 -18.84 -13.70
CA GLU A 37 0.32 -20.19 -14.06
C GLU A 37 -0.85 -21.19 -14.15
N LEU A 38 -1.92 -20.96 -13.39
CA LEU A 38 -3.18 -21.72 -13.44
C LEU A 38 -4.16 -21.16 -14.48
N GLY A 39 -3.77 -20.11 -15.19
CA GLY A 39 -4.53 -19.43 -16.23
C GLY A 39 -5.63 -18.51 -15.70
N PHE A 40 -5.54 -18.04 -14.45
CA PHE A 40 -6.41 -16.97 -13.94
C PHE A 40 -5.82 -15.60 -14.27
N GLU A 41 -6.69 -14.60 -14.35
CA GLU A 41 -6.27 -13.20 -14.51
C GLU A 41 -6.32 -12.50 -13.15
N VAL A 42 -5.34 -11.65 -12.86
CA VAL A 42 -5.29 -10.88 -11.61
C VAL A 42 -5.41 -9.40 -11.97
N PRO A 43 -6.61 -8.79 -11.83
CA PRO A 43 -6.77 -7.36 -12.02
C PRO A 43 -6.00 -6.56 -10.95
N GLU A 44 -5.97 -5.24 -11.10
CA GLU A 44 -5.31 -4.34 -10.13
C GLU A 44 -5.76 -4.64 -8.70
N ALA A 45 -4.79 -4.91 -7.83
CA ALA A 45 -5.05 -5.28 -6.45
C ALA A 45 -5.63 -4.10 -5.66
N ILE A 46 -6.56 -4.39 -4.76
CA ILE A 46 -7.19 -3.38 -3.92
C ILE A 46 -6.27 -3.11 -2.72
N PRO A 47 -5.72 -1.90 -2.56
CA PRO A 47 -4.94 -1.56 -1.38
C PRO A 47 -5.86 -1.41 -0.16
N GLN A 48 -5.42 -1.95 0.97
CA GLN A 48 -6.10 -1.79 2.25
C GLN A 48 -5.09 -1.56 3.37
N ASP A 49 -5.35 -0.51 4.15
CA ASP A 49 -4.54 -0.15 5.31
C ASP A 49 -4.39 -1.33 6.26
N SER A 50 -3.14 -1.66 6.58
CA SER A 50 -2.80 -2.80 7.43
C SER A 50 -1.44 -2.59 8.09
N ASN A 51 -1.25 -3.26 9.24
CA ASN A 51 0.04 -3.32 9.92
C ASN A 51 0.95 -4.44 9.38
N LYS A 52 0.50 -5.20 8.36
CA LYS A 52 1.31 -6.17 7.65
C LYS A 52 2.23 -5.49 6.65
N THR A 53 3.27 -6.21 6.22
CA THR A 53 4.20 -5.77 5.18
C THR A 53 3.43 -5.33 3.93
N PRO A 54 3.64 -4.11 3.42
CA PRO A 54 2.97 -3.64 2.22
C PRO A 54 3.15 -4.58 1.03
N GLY A 55 2.12 -4.74 0.21
CA GLY A 55 2.10 -5.69 -0.90
C GLY A 55 1.78 -7.14 -0.51
N THR A 56 1.56 -7.44 0.78
CA THR A 56 1.13 -8.77 1.24
C THR A 56 -0.37 -8.97 0.99
N VAL A 57 -0.77 -10.10 0.42
CA VAL A 57 -2.19 -10.43 0.21
C VAL A 57 -2.89 -10.63 1.56
N LEU A 58 -3.88 -9.79 1.82
CA LEU A 58 -4.77 -9.83 2.98
C LEU A 58 -6.02 -10.67 2.72
N ASP A 59 -6.57 -10.53 1.51
CA ASP A 59 -7.76 -11.26 1.10
C ASP A 59 -7.71 -11.61 -0.39
N GLN A 60 -8.45 -12.66 -0.73
CA GLN A 60 -8.69 -13.06 -2.11
C GLN A 60 -10.18 -13.32 -2.33
N ASP A 61 -10.63 -13.00 -3.53
CA ASP A 61 -11.97 -13.31 -4.02
C ASP A 61 -11.88 -13.74 -5.50
N PRO A 62 -12.28 -14.97 -5.86
CA PRO A 62 -12.95 -15.98 -5.04
C PRO A 62 -12.12 -16.60 -3.90
N LYS A 63 -12.80 -17.08 -2.85
CA LYS A 63 -12.16 -17.70 -1.67
C LYS A 63 -11.36 -18.96 -2.04
N PRO A 64 -10.29 -19.30 -1.30
CA PRO A 64 -9.49 -20.49 -1.60
C PRO A 64 -10.35 -21.76 -1.72
N ASN A 65 -9.94 -22.67 -2.60
CA ASN A 65 -10.60 -23.94 -2.91
C ASN A 65 -11.92 -23.84 -3.68
N SER A 66 -12.38 -22.64 -4.01
CA SER A 66 -13.44 -22.47 -5.01
C SER A 66 -12.95 -22.93 -6.38
N ARG A 67 -13.92 -23.25 -7.25
CA ARG A 67 -13.68 -23.69 -8.62
C ARG A 67 -14.15 -22.60 -9.56
N MET A 68 -13.28 -22.19 -10.46
CA MET A 68 -13.55 -21.18 -11.47
C MET A 68 -13.01 -21.67 -12.81
N ALA A 69 -13.64 -21.22 -13.89
CA ALA A 69 -13.13 -21.47 -15.22
C ALA A 69 -11.78 -20.76 -15.40
N THR A 70 -10.85 -21.37 -16.15
CA THR A 70 -9.64 -20.69 -16.62
C THR A 70 -10.00 -19.39 -17.36
N GLY A 71 -9.20 -18.35 -17.18
CA GLY A 71 -9.43 -16.99 -17.68
C GLY A 71 -10.36 -16.15 -16.81
N SER A 72 -10.77 -16.65 -15.65
CA SER A 72 -11.55 -15.87 -14.68
C SER A 72 -10.65 -14.94 -13.86
N ASP A 73 -11.21 -13.81 -13.45
CA ASP A 73 -10.54 -12.86 -12.57
C ASP A 73 -10.49 -13.35 -11.12
N VAL A 74 -9.33 -13.15 -10.48
CA VAL A 74 -9.15 -13.32 -9.04
C VAL A 74 -8.72 -11.98 -8.45
N LYS A 75 -9.63 -11.36 -7.70
CA LYS A 75 -9.38 -10.08 -7.02
C LYS A 75 -8.57 -10.31 -5.76
N LEU A 76 -7.49 -9.57 -5.62
CA LEU A 76 -6.64 -9.59 -4.43
C LEU A 76 -6.78 -8.27 -3.67
N THR A 77 -6.88 -8.36 -2.35
CA THR A 77 -6.73 -7.22 -1.44
C THR A 77 -5.36 -7.32 -0.80
N ILE A 78 -4.57 -6.27 -0.87
CA ILE A 78 -3.20 -6.24 -0.37
C ILE A 78 -3.03 -5.24 0.76
N ALA A 79 -2.05 -5.49 1.62
CA ALA A 79 -1.65 -4.56 2.66
C ALA A 79 -1.05 -3.30 2.02
N SER A 80 -1.54 -2.14 2.43
CA SER A 80 -0.94 -0.84 2.15
C SER A 80 -0.66 -0.10 3.46
N LEU A 81 0.27 0.85 3.40
CA LEU A 81 0.46 1.82 4.48
C LEU A 81 -0.61 2.91 4.37
N PRO A 82 -1.07 3.46 5.50
CA PRO A 82 -2.00 4.59 5.47
C PRO A 82 -1.35 5.80 4.79
N MET A 83 -2.14 6.53 4.02
CA MET A 83 -1.70 7.75 3.34
C MET A 83 -1.88 8.96 4.27
N LEU A 84 -0.80 9.71 4.46
CA LEU A 84 -0.69 10.86 5.35
C LEU A 84 -0.48 12.14 4.55
N GLU A 85 -1.02 13.25 5.05
CA GLU A 85 -0.81 14.56 4.45
C GLU A 85 0.51 15.15 4.95
N VAL A 86 1.36 15.60 4.02
CA VAL A 86 2.66 16.19 4.35
C VAL A 86 2.45 17.57 4.98
N PRO A 87 2.90 17.79 6.23
CA PRO A 87 2.73 19.08 6.89
C PRO A 87 3.64 20.14 6.26
N LYS A 88 3.21 21.40 6.33
CA LYS A 88 4.04 22.53 5.94
C LYS A 88 5.11 22.83 7.00
N VAL A 89 6.35 22.48 6.67
CA VAL A 89 7.53 22.75 7.49
C VAL A 89 8.44 23.84 6.91
N THR A 90 8.25 24.25 5.65
CA THR A 90 8.87 25.46 5.10
C THR A 90 8.55 26.68 5.96
N GLY A 91 9.57 27.49 6.24
CA GLY A 91 9.47 28.67 7.12
C GLY A 91 9.62 28.37 8.62
N LYS A 92 9.92 27.11 8.98
CA LYS A 92 10.22 26.70 10.37
C LYS A 92 11.72 26.41 10.51
N TYR A 93 12.18 26.28 11.74
CA TYR A 93 13.54 25.79 12.03
C TYR A 93 13.58 24.26 12.06
N LEU A 94 14.73 23.69 11.68
CA LEU A 94 14.96 22.25 11.53
C LEU A 94 14.47 21.42 12.73
N ARG A 95 14.70 21.89 13.96
CA ARG A 95 14.22 21.20 15.17
C ARG A 95 12.69 21.09 15.20
N SER A 96 11.98 22.18 14.94
CA SER A 96 10.51 22.20 14.90
C SER A 96 9.97 21.42 13.70
N ALA A 97 10.63 21.53 12.54
CA ALA A 97 10.28 20.76 11.35
C ALA A 97 10.34 19.25 11.60
N LYS A 98 11.43 18.76 12.23
CA LYS A 98 11.59 17.35 12.61
C LYS A 98 10.45 16.85 13.50
N THR A 99 10.09 17.62 14.53
CA THR A 99 9.00 17.28 15.44
C THR A 99 7.67 17.16 14.69
N LEU A 100 7.34 18.13 13.83
CA LEU A 100 6.09 18.11 13.07
C LEU A 100 6.00 16.95 12.09
N LEU A 101 7.12 16.60 11.43
CA LEU A 101 7.16 15.43 10.55
C LEU A 101 6.91 14.15 11.35
N GLN A 102 7.59 13.99 12.48
CA GLN A 102 7.43 12.81 13.33
C GLN A 102 6.01 12.69 13.91
N GLU A 103 5.41 13.79 14.38
CA GLU A 103 4.03 13.82 14.87
C GLU A 103 3.02 13.49 13.76
N ALA A 104 3.32 13.85 12.52
CA ALA A 104 2.53 13.50 11.35
C ALA A 104 2.76 12.06 10.85
N GLY A 105 3.61 11.25 11.51
CA GLY A 105 3.93 9.88 11.08
C GLY A 105 4.87 9.81 9.87
N LEU A 106 5.63 10.87 9.60
CA LEU A 106 6.62 10.98 8.53
C LEU A 106 8.03 11.03 9.11
N GLU A 107 9.01 10.75 8.27
CA GLU A 107 10.41 10.73 8.66
C GLU A 107 11.16 11.92 8.09
N THR A 108 12.23 12.35 8.79
CA THR A 108 13.13 13.35 8.23
C THR A 108 14.17 12.65 7.37
N GLY A 109 14.08 12.86 6.07
CA GLY A 109 15.05 12.32 5.11
C GLY A 109 16.32 13.17 5.02
N LYS A 110 16.85 13.29 3.81
CA LYS A 110 18.08 14.04 3.55
C LYS A 110 17.93 15.53 3.91
N VAL A 111 18.86 16.05 4.71
CA VAL A 111 18.96 17.49 5.01
C VAL A 111 20.08 18.10 4.17
N ARG A 112 19.71 18.89 3.17
CA ARG A 112 20.63 19.68 2.34
C ARG A 112 20.87 21.03 3.00
N ARG A 113 22.11 21.49 3.01
CA ARG A 113 22.50 22.78 3.60
C ARG A 113 22.98 23.72 2.51
N VAL A 114 22.54 24.97 2.59
CA VAL A 114 22.90 26.03 1.65
C VAL A 114 23.13 27.35 2.39
N GLU A 115 24.00 28.20 1.86
CA GLU A 115 24.16 29.56 2.34
C GLU A 115 22.90 30.39 2.07
N HIS A 116 22.50 31.24 3.01
CA HIS A 116 21.38 32.14 2.84
C HIS A 116 21.57 33.41 3.66
N ALA A 117 21.55 34.57 3.01
CA ALA A 117 21.88 35.84 3.67
C ALA A 117 20.83 36.32 4.69
N GLU A 118 19.56 35.97 4.49
CA GLU A 118 18.45 36.57 5.26
C GLU A 118 18.01 35.75 6.48
N HIS A 119 18.46 34.50 6.59
CA HIS A 119 17.94 33.56 7.58
C HIS A 119 19.09 32.88 8.32
N GLY A 120 18.88 32.57 9.60
CA GLY A 120 19.88 31.89 10.43
C GLY A 120 19.92 30.38 10.20
N GLU A 121 20.95 29.74 10.76
CA GLU A 121 21.19 28.30 10.67
C GLU A 121 19.93 27.47 10.92
N GLY A 122 19.73 26.47 10.07
CA GLY A 122 18.66 25.49 10.24
C GLY A 122 17.27 25.99 9.86
N TYR A 123 17.12 27.21 9.34
CA TYR A 123 15.86 27.67 8.77
C TYR A 123 15.52 26.87 7.50
N VAL A 124 14.29 26.32 7.41
CA VAL A 124 13.85 25.48 6.30
C VAL A 124 13.38 26.35 5.14
N LEU A 125 14.19 26.35 4.07
CA LEU A 125 13.92 27.04 2.82
C LEU A 125 13.02 26.22 1.89
N ARG A 126 13.20 24.90 1.89
CA ARG A 126 12.47 23.98 1.01
C ARG A 126 12.21 22.64 1.69
N GLN A 127 11.08 22.02 1.35
CA GLN A 127 10.76 20.64 1.67
C GLN A 127 10.41 19.87 0.38
N GLU A 128 10.59 18.56 0.41
CA GLU A 128 10.17 17.62 -0.63
C GLU A 128 9.86 16.27 0.02
N PRO A 129 8.67 15.68 -0.11
CA PRO A 129 7.51 16.15 -0.88
C PRO A 129 6.91 17.49 -0.40
N ALA A 130 6.06 18.10 -1.22
CA ALA A 130 5.49 19.40 -0.96
C ALA A 130 4.41 19.34 0.14
N ALA A 131 4.14 20.46 0.78
CA ALA A 131 3.09 20.53 1.79
C ALA A 131 1.71 20.25 1.16
N GLY A 132 0.91 19.41 1.80
CA GLY A 132 -0.40 18.96 1.31
C GLY A 132 -0.35 17.70 0.43
N ASP A 133 0.84 17.23 0.04
CA ASP A 133 0.97 15.97 -0.69
C ASP A 133 0.49 14.80 0.18
N LYS A 134 -0.13 13.79 -0.44
CA LYS A 134 -0.49 12.55 0.24
C LYS A 134 0.57 11.50 -0.01
N VAL A 135 1.19 11.01 1.06
CA VAL A 135 2.31 10.06 0.99
C VAL A 135 2.10 8.91 1.98
N PRO A 136 2.68 7.72 1.74
CA PRO A 136 2.61 6.63 2.69
C PRO A 136 3.20 6.98 4.06
N PHE A 137 2.69 6.37 5.12
CA PHE A 137 3.32 6.42 6.44
C PHE A 137 4.81 6.10 6.39
N GLY A 138 5.61 6.83 7.17
CA GLY A 138 7.06 6.66 7.21
C GLY A 138 7.79 7.25 5.99
N THR A 139 7.10 7.95 5.08
CA THR A 139 7.78 8.62 3.96
C THR A 139 8.79 9.64 4.48
N GLU A 140 9.99 9.59 3.91
CA GLU A 140 11.06 10.53 4.21
C GLU A 140 10.85 11.89 3.50
N VAL A 141 10.83 12.97 4.27
CA VAL A 141 10.78 14.34 3.74
C VAL A 141 12.19 14.94 3.72
N THR A 142 12.69 15.21 2.52
CA THR A 142 13.95 15.92 2.28
C THR A 142 13.78 17.40 2.57
N LEU A 143 14.70 17.96 3.35
CA LEU A 143 14.69 19.38 3.72
C LEU A 143 15.91 20.09 3.14
N THR A 144 15.72 21.30 2.65
CA THR A 144 16.82 22.23 2.35
C THR A 144 16.79 23.33 3.40
N VAL A 145 17.88 23.47 4.14
CA VAL A 145 18.01 24.39 5.27
C VAL A 145 19.22 25.29 5.12
N VAL A 146 19.23 26.39 5.87
CA VAL A 146 20.39 27.27 5.95
C VAL A 146 21.56 26.57 6.67
N ALA A 147 22.76 26.67 6.10
CA ALA A 147 23.99 26.13 6.66
C ALA A 147 24.37 26.81 8.01
N PRO A 148 25.15 26.13 8.86
CA PRO A 148 25.84 26.80 9.96
C PRO A 148 26.87 27.80 9.40
N ASN A 149 26.93 28.98 10.00
CA ASN A 149 27.95 29.99 9.72
C ASN A 149 29.31 29.62 10.33
#